data_AF-A0A7X2ZSA6-F1
#
_entry.id   AF-A0A7X2ZSA6-F1
#
_cell.length_a   1.000
_cell.length_b   1.000
_cell.length_c   1.000
_cell.angle_alpha   90.00
_cell.angle_beta   90.00
_cell.angle_gamma   90.00
#
_symmetry.space_group_name_H-M   'P 1'
#
loop_
_entity.id
_entity.type
_entity.pdbx_description
1 polymer ?
#
loop_
_entity_poly.entity_id
_entity_poly.type
_entity_poly.pdbx_seq_one_letter_code
_entity_poly.pdbx_strand_id
1 'polypeptide(L)' 'MVVYQQNGVILYEPNATEKELMKKIIPPEEGDFYLSKEGYRVFTQQYHLKRGYCCESGCRHCPYGFDPKTNRQ' A
#
# COMPACT_ATOMS: atom_id res chain seq x y z
N MET A 1 -12.88 -28.15 -8.36
CA MET A 1 -12.36 -29.17 -7.43
C MET A 1 -11.71 -30.25 -8.27
N VAL A 2 -10.44 -30.09 -8.59
CA VAL A 2 -9.66 -31.15 -9.26
C VAL A 2 -8.54 -31.48 -8.29
N VAL A 3 -8.53 -32.73 -7.83
CA VAL A 3 -7.57 -33.24 -6.83
C VAL A 3 -6.71 -34.27 -7.55
N TYR A 4 -5.43 -33.97 -7.75
CA TYR A 4 -4.45 -34.92 -8.28
C TYR A 4 -3.53 -35.38 -7.16
N GLN A 5 -3.44 -36.70 -6.96
CA GLN A 5 -2.49 -37.31 -6.02
C GLN A 5 -1.20 -37.67 -6.76
N GLN A 6 -0.14 -36.88 -6.57
CA GLN A 6 1.22 -37.33 -6.81
C GLN A 6 2.01 -37.18 -5.52
N ASN A 7 2.48 -38.31 -4.98
CA ASN A 7 3.45 -38.38 -3.88
C ASN A 7 2.99 -37.82 -2.52
N GLY A 8 1.71 -37.98 -2.15
CA GLY A 8 1.24 -37.77 -0.77
C GLY A 8 1.15 -36.31 -0.30
N VAL A 9 1.37 -35.33 -1.19
CA VAL A 9 1.17 -33.92 -0.91
C VAL A 9 -0.12 -33.46 -1.58
N ILE A 10 -1.08 -32.96 -0.80
CA ILE A 10 -2.30 -32.34 -1.35
C ILE A 10 -1.92 -30.95 -1.85
N LEU A 11 -1.71 -30.81 -3.16
CA LEU A 11 -1.51 -29.51 -3.79
C LEU A 11 -2.88 -28.95 -4.16
N TYR A 12 -3.31 -27.90 -3.47
CA TYR A 12 -4.42 -27.06 -3.91
C TYR A 12 -3.88 -26.10 -4.97
N GLU A 13 -4.58 -25.98 -6.11
CA GLU A 13 -4.36 -24.86 -7.00
C GLU A 13 -5.04 -23.63 -6.36
N PRO A 14 -4.32 -22.54 -6.04
CA PRO A 14 -4.94 -21.35 -5.48
C PRO A 14 -5.91 -20.79 -6.53
N ASN A 15 -7.18 -20.66 -6.15
CA ASN A 15 -8.23 -20.12 -7.01
C ASN A 15 -7.90 -18.67 -7.40
N ALA A 16 -8.28 -18.30 -8.63
CA ALA A 16 -7.98 -16.99 -9.24
C ALA A 16 -8.34 -15.78 -8.34
N THR A 17 -9.31 -15.95 -7.45
CA THR A 17 -9.76 -14.94 -6.48
C THR A 17 -8.74 -14.62 -5.37
N GLU A 18 -7.87 -15.55 -4.98
CA GLU A 18 -6.84 -15.29 -3.95
C GLU A 18 -5.66 -14.49 -4.51
N LYS A 19 -5.43 -14.58 -5.82
CA LYS A 19 -4.40 -13.83 -6.54
C LYS A 19 -4.73 -12.33 -6.65
N GLU A 20 -6.00 -11.96 -6.53
CA GLU A 20 -6.49 -10.58 -6.70
C GLU A 20 -6.52 -9.77 -5.39
N LEU A 21 -6.50 -10.43 -4.22
CA LEU A 21 -6.58 -9.77 -2.91
C LEU A 21 -5.22 -9.24 -2.41
N MET A 22 -4.17 -9.36 -3.22
CA MET A 22 -2.86 -8.77 -2.93
C MET A 22 -2.97 -7.25 -3.05
N LYS A 23 -3.40 -6.58 -1.97
CA LYS A 23 -3.31 -5.12 -1.79
C LYS A 23 -1.97 -4.67 -2.37
N LYS A 24 -2.00 -3.90 -3.46
CA LYS A 24 -0.79 -3.42 -4.14
C LYS A 24 0.10 -2.70 -3.12
N ILE A 25 1.13 -3.38 -2.66
CA ILE A 25 2.21 -2.76 -1.89
C ILE A 25 2.97 -1.91 -2.90
N ILE A 26 2.88 -0.59 -2.75
CA ILE A 26 3.61 0.33 -3.62
C ILE A 26 4.96 0.59 -2.96
N PRO A 27 6.06 0.04 -3.50
CA PRO A 27 7.37 0.33 -2.96
C PRO A 27 7.67 1.83 -3.17
N PRO A 28 8.10 2.54 -2.13
CA PRO A 28 8.57 3.91 -2.27
C PRO A 28 9.89 3.92 -3.05
N GLU A 29 10.01 4.81 -4.04
CA GLU A 29 11.22 4.98 -4.84
C GLU A 29 12.05 6.18 -4.38
N GLU A 30 13.26 6.36 -4.93
CA GLU A 30 14.11 7.50 -4.65
C GLU A 30 13.42 8.80 -5.11
N GLY A 31 12.94 9.61 -4.15
CA GLY A 31 12.16 10.83 -4.39
C GLY A 31 10.76 10.84 -3.74
N ASP A 32 10.22 9.66 -3.43
CA ASP A 32 8.93 9.51 -2.72
C ASP A 32 9.05 9.87 -1.22
N PHE A 33 10.26 9.86 -0.69
CA PHE A 33 10.55 10.23 0.69
C PHE A 33 11.94 10.84 0.81
N TYR A 34 12.16 11.60 1.88
CA TYR A 34 13.47 12.07 2.30
C TYR A 34 13.73 11.69 3.75
N LEU A 35 15.00 11.63 4.14
CA LEU A 35 15.39 11.45 5.53
C LEU A 35 15.49 12.81 6.20
N SER A 36 14.73 13.01 7.27
CA SER A 36 14.90 14.18 8.15
C SER A 36 16.23 14.08 8.89
N LYS A 37 16.71 15.22 9.42
CA LYS A 37 17.94 15.28 10.24
C LYS A 37 17.91 14.36 11.45
N GLU A 38 16.71 14.06 11.95
CA GLU A 38 16.46 13.16 13.08
C GLU A 38 16.39 11.67 12.66
N GLY A 39 16.55 11.34 11.38
CA GLY A 39 16.52 9.97 10.86
C GLY A 39 15.15 9.44 10.47
N TYR A 40 14.10 10.27 10.53
CA TYR A 40 12.75 9.87 10.11
C TYR A 40 12.59 9.90 8.59
N ARG A 41 11.89 8.90 8.04
CA ARG A 41 11.43 8.93 6.64
C ARG A 41 10.19 9.80 6.54
N VAL A 42 10.31 10.91 5.81
CA VAL A 42 9.21 11.82 5.56
C VAL A 42 8.77 11.64 4.11
N PHE A 43 7.54 11.16 3.93
CA PHE A 43 6.95 11.01 2.61
C PHE A 43 6.61 12.36 1.97
N THR A 44 6.85 12.44 0.67
CA THR A 44 6.54 13.60 -0.15
C THR A 44 5.14 13.49 -0.74
N GLN A 45 4.67 14.57 -1.34
CA GLN A 45 3.39 14.61 -2.04
C GLN A 45 3.32 13.57 -3.18
N GLN A 46 4.44 13.30 -3.86
CA GLN A 46 4.52 12.33 -4.96
C GLN A 46 4.12 10.93 -4.50
N TYR A 47 4.64 10.47 -3.36
CA TYR A 47 4.26 9.18 -2.79
C TYR A 47 2.75 9.11 -2.48
N HIS A 48 2.18 10.21 -1.98
CA HIS A 48 0.76 10.30 -1.68
C HIS A 48 -0.15 10.30 -2.93
N LEU A 49 0.34 10.82 -4.05
CA LEU A 49 -0.34 10.70 -5.35
C LEU A 49 -0.23 9.29 -5.91
N LYS A 50 0.96 8.68 -5.83
CA LYS A 50 1.25 7.32 -6.30
C LYS A 50 0.39 6.26 -5.63
N ARG A 51 0.14 6.39 -4.32
CA ARG A 51 -0.80 5.51 -3.60
C ARG A 51 -2.25 5.69 -4.02
N GLY A 52 -2.62 6.85 -4.55
CA GLY A 52 -3.95 7.09 -5.11
C GLY A 52 -5.11 7.22 -4.12
N TYR A 53 -4.86 7.37 -2.81
CA TYR A 53 -5.92 7.62 -1.83
C TYR A 53 -5.41 8.44 -0.63
N CYS A 54 -6.31 9.17 0.03
CA CYS A 54 -6.03 9.83 1.32
C CYS A 54 -6.09 8.80 2.47
N CYS A 55 -5.18 8.85 3.44
CA CYS A 55 -5.21 7.96 4.63
C CYS A 55 -5.88 8.63 5.84
N GLU A 56 -6.38 9.85 5.69
CA GLU A 56 -7.02 10.59 6.78
C GLU A 56 -6.10 10.77 8.00
N SER A 57 -4.78 10.69 7.80
CA SER A 57 -3.79 10.79 8.88
C SER A 57 -3.26 12.22 9.11
N GLY A 58 -3.81 13.23 8.43
CA GLY A 58 -3.40 14.62 8.60
C GLY A 58 -1.95 14.92 8.18
N CYS A 59 -1.45 14.29 7.12
CA CYS A 59 -0.07 14.45 6.65
C CYS A 59 0.21 15.89 6.19
N ARG A 60 1.38 16.45 6.53
CA ARG A 60 1.78 17.81 6.11
C ARG A 60 1.88 18.01 4.60
N HIS A 61 2.24 16.95 3.86
CA HIS A 61 2.38 16.98 2.40
C HIS A 61 1.17 16.34 1.70
N CYS A 62 0.01 16.29 2.34
CA CYS A 62 -1.19 15.69 1.76
C CYS A 62 -1.64 16.48 0.51
N PRO A 63 -1.69 15.87 -0.69
CA PRO A 63 -2.24 16.53 -1.87
C PRO A 63 -3.76 16.70 -1.80
N TYR A 64 -4.44 15.92 -0.96
CA TYR A 64 -5.91 15.86 -0.88
C TYR A 64 -6.51 16.87 0.11
N GLY A 65 -5.73 17.78 0.68
CA GLY A 65 -6.27 18.84 1.55
C GLY A 65 -6.93 18.37 2.85
N PHE A 66 -6.69 17.12 3.27
CA PHE A 66 -7.36 16.54 4.44
C PHE A 66 -7.08 17.33 5.72
N ASP A 67 -8.16 17.81 6.35
CA ASP A 67 -8.11 18.57 7.59
C ASP A 67 -8.50 17.67 8.79
N PRO A 68 -7.55 17.33 9.68
CA PRO A 68 -7.80 16.40 10.78
C PRO A 68 -8.80 16.94 11.83
N LYS A 69 -9.07 18.25 11.84
CA LYS A 69 -10.05 18.83 12.78
C LYS A 69 -11.48 18.65 12.30
N THR A 70 -11.68 18.64 10.99
CA THR A 70 -13.01 18.55 10.38
C THR A 70 -13.30 17.19 9.76
N ASN A 71 -12.30 16.30 9.71
CA ASN A 71 -12.32 14.99 9.09
C ASN A 71 -12.85 15.02 7.65
N ARG A 72 -12.41 16.05 6.90
CA ARG A 72 -12.83 16.31 5.52
C ARG A 72 -11.60 16.47 4.63
N GLN A 73 -11.74 16.02 3.40
CA GLN A 73 -10.79 16.09 2.29
C GLN A 73 -11.41 16.88 1.13
#